data_AF-A0AAW5EYA3-F1
#
_entry.id   AF-A0AAW5EYA3-F1
#
_cell.length_a   1.000
_cell.length_b   1.000
_cell.length_c   1.000
_cell.angle_alpha   90.00
_cell.angle_beta   90.00
_cell.angle_gamma   90.00
#
_symmetry.space_group_name_H-M   'P 1'
#
loop_
_entity.id
_entity.type
_entity.pdbx_description
1 polymer ?
#
loop_
_entity_poly.entity_id
_entity_poly.type
_entity_poly.pdbx_seq_one_letter_code
_entity_poly.pdbx_strand_id
1 'polypeptide(L)' 'GTINHTLLSLAALRARGLRVLGVILNGPPEPIGRNAIERHGRVRILAELPPTDPMGPDAIRHLATHIPSWTDVTDSVQ' A
#
# COMPACT_ATOMS: atom_id res chain seq x y z
N GLY A 1 -12.09 -1.57 10.84
CA GLY A 1 -11.50 -0.26 11.19
C GLY A 1 -10.54 0.23 10.13
N THR A 2 -9.47 -0.53 9.87
CA THR A 2 -8.34 -0.15 9.00
C THR A 2 -8.74 0.37 7.63
N ILE A 3 -9.65 -0.31 6.93
CA ILE A 3 -10.15 0.14 5.61
C ILE A 3 -10.68 1.59 5.70
N ASN A 4 -11.59 1.87 6.64
CA ASN A 4 -12.20 3.18 6.76
C ASN A 4 -11.18 4.27 7.12
N HIS A 5 -10.27 3.99 8.06
CA HIS A 5 -9.21 4.94 8.42
C HIS A 5 -8.27 5.23 7.25
N THR A 6 -7.92 4.21 6.45
CA THR A 6 -7.14 4.40 5.22
C THR A 6 -7.90 5.29 4.22
N LEU A 7 -9.20 5.01 3.98
CA LEU A 7 -10.01 5.79 3.04
C LEU A 7 -10.18 7.25 3.48
N LEU A 8 -10.42 7.49 4.78
CA LEU A 8 -10.52 8.84 5.34
C LEU A 8 -9.18 9.61 5.21
N SER A 9 -8.05 8.92 5.45
CA SER A 9 -6.71 9.51 5.28
C SER A 9 -6.42 9.87 3.83
N LEU A 10 -6.73 8.97 2.88
CA LEU A 10 -6.58 9.22 1.45
C LEU A 10 -7.44 10.40 0.97
N ALA A 11 -8.68 10.50 1.46
CA ALA A 11 -9.56 11.63 1.17
C ALA A 11 -8.98 12.95 1.71
N ALA A 12 -8.44 12.95 2.93
CA ALA A 12 -7.83 14.12 3.55
C ALA A 12 -6.57 14.61 2.82
N LEU A 13 -5.73 13.68 2.32
CA LEU A 13 -4.56 14.01 1.51
C LEU A 13 -4.97 14.62 0.16
N ARG A 14 -5.96 14.00 -0.51
CA ARG A 14 -6.49 14.48 -1.79
C ARG A 14 -7.10 15.88 -1.67
N ALA A 15 -7.85 16.16 -0.60
CA ALA A 15 -8.45 17.47 -0.35
C ALA A 15 -7.40 18.59 -0.18
N ARG A 16 -6.15 18.23 0.14
CA ARG A 16 -5.02 19.16 0.25
C ARG A 16 -4.17 19.24 -1.02
N GLY A 17 -4.59 18.60 -2.12
CA GLY A 17 -3.84 18.53 -3.37
C GLY A 17 -2.60 17.63 -3.31
N LEU A 18 -2.46 16.80 -2.28
CA LEU A 18 -1.33 15.87 -2.15
C LEU A 18 -1.56 14.63 -3.00
N ARG A 19 -0.60 14.32 -3.86
CA ARG A 19 -0.62 13.09 -4.68
C ARG A 19 -0.09 11.92 -3.85
N VAL A 20 -0.87 10.85 -3.80
CA VAL A 20 -0.47 9.60 -3.17
C VAL A 20 -0.11 8.61 -4.28
N LEU A 21 1.15 8.16 -4.31
CA LEU A 21 1.63 7.23 -5.33
C LEU A 21 0.96 5.86 -5.23
N GLY A 22 0.67 5.42 -4.01
CA GLY A 22 0.05 4.15 -3.72
C GLY A 22 -0.01 3.86 -2.22
N VAL A 23 -0.55 2.70 -1.87
CA VAL A 23 -0.65 2.17 -0.51
C VAL A 23 0.07 0.82 -0.44
N ILE A 24 0.75 0.56 0.67
CA ILE A 24 1.27 -0.77 1.01
C ILE A 24 0.38 -1.33 2.12
N LEU A 25 -0.15 -2.54 1.92
CA LEU A 25 -0.94 -3.23 2.94
C LEU A 25 0.03 -4.06 3.78
N ASN A 26 -0.04 -3.89 5.10
CA ASN A 26 0.80 -4.62 6.05
C ASN A 26 -0.10 -5.46 6.95
N GLY A 27 0.11 -6.77 6.94
CA GLY A 27 -0.69 -7.73 7.68
C GLY A 27 -1.18 -8.90 6.82
N PRO A 28 -2.01 -9.79 7.38
CA PRO A 28 -2.51 -10.96 6.67
C PRO A 28 -3.20 -10.57 5.36
N PRO A 29 -3.09 -11.39 4.29
CA PRO A 29 -3.80 -11.14 3.04
C PRO A 29 -5.30 -10.99 3.28
N GLU A 30 -5.85 -9.87 2.82
CA GLU A 30 -7.28 -9.56 2.96
C GLU A 30 -7.83 -9.04 1.62
N PRO A 31 -8.23 -9.93 0.69
CA PRO A 31 -8.61 -9.53 -0.66
C PRO A 31 -9.78 -8.53 -0.72
N ILE A 32 -10.72 -8.64 0.22
CA ILE A 32 -11.88 -7.75 0.31
C ILE A 32 -11.44 -6.33 0.68
N GLY A 33 -10.69 -6.17 1.77
CA GLY A 33 -10.17 -4.86 2.18
C GLY A 33 -9.18 -4.28 1.18
N ARG A 34 -8.32 -5.10 0.57
CA ARG A 34 -7.47 -4.69 -0.56
C ARG A 34 -8.30 -4.07 -1.68
N ASN A 35 -9.33 -4.77 -2.14
CA ASN A 35 -10.19 -4.30 -3.23
C ASN A 35 -10.97 -3.03 -2.84
N ALA A 36 -11.44 -2.96 -1.59
CA ALA A 36 -12.13 -1.78 -1.07
C ALA A 36 -11.20 -0.55 -1.05
N ILE A 37 -9.96 -0.70 -0.56
CA ILE A 37 -8.97 0.38 -0.53
C ILE A 37 -8.61 0.82 -1.95
N GLU A 38 -8.34 -0.10 -2.86
CA GLU A 38 -7.99 0.20 -4.26
C GLU A 38 -9.12 0.98 -4.96
N ARG A 39 -10.35 0.47 -4.89
CA ARG A 39 -11.51 1.03 -5.60
C ARG A 39 -12.03 2.33 -4.98
N HIS A 40 -12.30 2.33 -3.67
CA HIS A 40 -12.88 3.50 -3.00
C HIS A 40 -11.80 4.55 -2.70
N GLY A 41 -10.57 4.12 -2.44
CA GLY A 41 -9.43 5.01 -2.21
C GLY A 41 -8.91 5.65 -3.50
N ARG A 42 -9.24 5.09 -4.68
CA ARG A 42 -8.73 5.51 -5.99
C ARG A 42 -7.21 5.64 -5.97
N VAL A 43 -6.57 4.59 -5.49
CA VAL A 43 -5.13 4.54 -5.21
C VAL A 43 -4.62 3.15 -5.58
N ARG A 44 -3.38 3.06 -6.04
CA ARG A 44 -2.74 1.78 -6.34
C ARG A 44 -2.35 1.07 -5.05
N ILE A 45 -2.46 -0.26 -5.04
CA ILE A 45 -1.79 -1.09 -4.04
C ILE A 45 -0.40 -1.44 -4.59
N LEU A 46 0.65 -0.93 -3.96
CA LEU A 46 2.03 -1.11 -4.41
C LEU A 46 2.60 -2.45 -3.95
N ALA A 47 2.21 -2.90 -2.76
CA ALA A 47 2.68 -4.16 -2.18
C ALA A 47 1.72 -4.63 -1.07
N GLU A 48 1.76 -5.92 -0.80
CA GLU A 48 1.15 -6.56 0.37
C GLU A 48 2.26 -7.28 1.14
N LEU A 49 2.45 -6.92 2.40
CA LEU A 49 3.50 -7.44 3.27
C LEU A 49 2.86 -8.35 4.33
N PRO A 50 2.89 -9.68 4.15
CA PRO A 50 2.32 -10.60 5.13
C PRO A 50 3.15 -10.64 6.41
N PRO A 51 2.56 -11.04 7.55
CA PRO A 51 3.30 -11.23 8.80
C PRO A 51 4.41 -12.25 8.59
N THR A 52 5.60 -11.95 9.10
CA THR A 52 6.75 -12.85 9.03
C THR A 52 7.23 -13.13 10.45
N ASP A 53 7.56 -14.38 10.75
CA ASP A 53 8.04 -14.82 12.06
C ASP A 53 9.11 -15.92 11.87
N PRO A 54 10.36 -15.73 12.31
CA PRO A 54 10.87 -14.57 13.04
C PRO A 54 11.06 -13.33 12.16
N MET A 55 10.80 -12.16 12.73
CA MET A 55 11.22 -10.89 12.15
C MET A 55 12.74 -10.72 12.31
N GLY A 56 13.42 -10.28 11.25
CA GLY A 56 14.87 -10.09 11.24
C GLY A 56 15.41 -9.57 9.90
N PRO A 57 16.73 -9.42 9.74
CA PRO A 57 17.34 -8.86 8.53
C PRO A 57 16.96 -9.61 7.24
N ASP A 58 16.92 -10.94 7.27
CA ASP A 58 16.55 -11.74 6.09
C ASP A 58 15.06 -11.63 5.76
N ALA A 59 14.19 -11.54 6.78
CA ALA A 59 12.77 -11.26 6.59
C ALA A 59 12.55 -9.89 5.94
N ILE A 60 13.28 -8.85 6.39
CA ILE A 60 13.24 -7.51 5.78
C ILE A 60 13.72 -7.57 4.33
N ARG A 61 14.84 -8.26 4.06
CA ARG A 61 15.36 -8.41 2.69
C ARG A 61 14.34 -9.08 1.78
N HIS A 62 13.64 -10.11 2.26
CA HIS A 62 12.59 -10.79 1.52
C HIS A 62 11.35 -9.91 1.32
N LEU A 63 10.87 -9.20 2.34
CA LEU A 63 9.73 -8.29 2.20
C LEU A 63 10.04 -7.14 1.24
N ALA A 64 11.28 -6.63 1.23
CA ALA A 64 11.71 -5.57 0.33
C ALA A 64 11.59 -5.96 -1.16
N THR A 65 11.72 -7.24 -1.52
CA THR A 65 11.57 -7.68 -2.92
C THR A 65 10.12 -7.58 -3.43
N HIS A 66 9.14 -7.40 -2.53
CA HIS A 66 7.74 -7.22 -2.90
C HIS A 66 7.39 -5.76 -3.18
N ILE A 67 8.26 -4.82 -2.82
CA ILE A 67 8.04 -3.39 -3.01
C ILE A 67 8.61 -3.00 -4.38
N PRO A 68 7.81 -2.40 -5.28
CA PRO A 68 8.30 -1.95 -6.58
C PRO A 68 9.37 -0.86 -6.43
N SER A 69 10.27 -0.77 -7.40
CA SER A 69 11.29 0.27 -7.40
C SER A 69 10.66 1.65 -7.64
N TRP A 70 11.38 2.72 -7.27
CA TRP A 70 10.89 4.09 -7.51
C TRP A 70 10.53 4.33 -8.98
N THR A 71 11.38 3.88 -9.90
CA THR A 71 11.17 4.00 -11.35
C THR A 71 9.89 3.30 -11.80
N ASP A 72 9.63 2.08 -11.33
CA ASP A 72 8.41 1.33 -11.68
C ASP A 72 7.14 2.08 -11.26
N VAL A 73 7.21 2.77 -10.12
CA VAL A 73 6.06 3.48 -9.53
C VAL A 73 5.85 4.85 -10.19
N THR A 74 6.90 5.49 -10.72
CA THR A 74 6.82 6.83 -11.34
C THR A 74 6.63 6.83 -12.85
N ASP A 75 7.04 5.79 -13.57
CA ASP A 75 6.90 5.74 -15.03
C ASP A 75 5.44 5.60 -15.49
N SER A 76 4.58 5.13 -14.57
CA SER A 76 3.12 5.07 -14.74
C SER A 76 2.40 6.40 -14.42
N VAL A 77 3.15 7.49 -14.25
CA VAL A 77 2.65 8.81 -13.82
C VAL A 77 2.85 9.90 -14.89
N GLN A 78 3.35 9.54 -16.08
CA GLN A 78 3.26 10.38 -17.29
C GLN A 78 1.87 10.27 -17.93
#